data_AF-A0A485BUR2-F1
#
_entry.id   AF-A0A485BUR2-F1
#
_cell.length_a   1.000
_cell.length_b   1.000
_cell.length_c   1.000
_cell.angle_alpha   90.00
_cell.angle_beta   90.00
_cell.angle_gamma   90.00
#
_symmetry.space_group_name_H-M   'P 1'
#
loop_
_entity.id
_entity.type
_entity.pdbx_description
1 polymer ?
#
loop_
_entity_poly.entity_id
_entity_poly.type
_entity_poly.pdbx_seq_one_letter_code
_entity_poly.pdbx_strand_id
1 'polypeptide(L)'
;MLDIHRRDFSPEILKATGIPRRLFPTLVEAGDRIGSLRHDAAAQLGLPAGLPVFSAGHDTQFALFGAGAQQDEPVLSSGTWEILMVRSGEVNTALLSQYPGSTCELDSLAGLSNPGMQWLASGVLEWVRQLLWTPQTPWQTLIDEARLIPAGAEGVKMQCDLLACQHAGWQGVTLNTTRGHFYRAALEGLTSQLKNNLRTLENIGHFKARELLLVGGGSRNVLWNQIKANMLDIPIKVLDDAETTVSGAAMYAWSGAGEFASAGRPDRRSTISTATSTRKPNPNCQREYEMLKTISPLISLNSSRSSPRWVTGMRLFFLMRTSRPTASGPQVLRADGLQVSDLLRAVIPLFELDSYAPPLVMMAAVEGDTLDPQVEMRYRDALSPQSPCPDIVRIDRFAFYERAQKAFAIVITGERAKYGNILLKKGVTP
;
A
#
# COMPACT_ATOMS: atom_id res chain seq x y z
N MET A 1 4.51 25.91 16.32
CA MET A 1 4.37 27.04 17.28
C MET A 1 3.18 26.87 18.21
N LEU A 2 2.08 26.24 17.77
CA LEU A 2 0.96 25.86 18.62
C LEU A 2 1.32 24.66 19.52
N ASP A 3 0.87 24.66 20.76
CA ASP A 3 0.80 23.51 21.65
C ASP A 3 -0.62 22.91 21.57
N ILE A 4 -0.75 21.72 21.02
CA ILE A 4 -2.06 21.09 20.76
C ILE A 4 -2.77 20.67 22.05
N HIS A 5 -2.04 20.37 23.11
CA HIS A 5 -2.62 19.95 24.39
C HIS A 5 -3.16 21.15 25.16
N ARG A 6 -2.46 22.28 25.06
CA ARG A 6 -2.91 23.55 25.66
C ARG A 6 -3.91 24.32 24.81
N ARG A 7 -4.02 23.98 23.52
CA ARG A 7 -4.76 24.73 22.50
C ARG A 7 -4.37 26.23 22.49
N ASP A 8 -3.09 26.53 22.72
CA ASP A 8 -2.53 27.88 22.66
C ASP A 8 -1.09 27.85 22.14
N PHE A 9 -0.53 29.01 21.83
CA PHE A 9 0.87 29.11 21.41
C PHE A 9 1.81 28.59 22.50
N SER A 10 2.74 27.71 22.12
CA SER A 10 3.72 27.12 23.03
C SER A 10 4.68 28.19 23.59
N PRO A 11 4.69 28.45 24.91
CA PRO A 11 5.62 29.42 25.49
C PRO A 11 7.08 29.01 25.30
N GLU A 12 7.37 27.72 25.26
CA GLU A 12 8.70 27.16 25.05
C GLU A 12 9.21 27.46 23.63
N ILE A 13 8.39 27.19 22.61
CA ILE A 13 8.74 27.49 21.21
C ILE A 13 8.82 29.01 20.98
N LEU A 14 7.91 29.80 21.54
CA LEU A 14 7.96 31.26 21.44
C LEU A 14 9.23 31.84 22.08
N LYS A 15 9.62 31.33 23.26
CA LYS A 15 10.86 31.71 23.93
C LYS A 15 12.08 31.31 23.09
N ALA A 16 12.09 30.09 22.53
CA ALA A 16 13.20 29.60 21.71
C ALA A 16 13.37 30.39 20.41
N THR A 17 12.27 30.86 19.80
CA THR A 17 12.31 31.67 18.56
C THR A 17 12.49 33.16 18.82
N GLY A 18 12.38 33.62 20.07
CA GLY A 18 12.42 35.04 20.42
C GLY A 18 11.19 35.84 19.96
N ILE A 19 10.12 35.16 19.54
CA ILE A 19 8.90 35.80 19.02
C ILE A 19 7.92 36.05 20.18
N PRO A 20 7.51 37.31 20.44
CA PRO A 20 6.62 37.60 21.56
C PRO A 20 5.16 37.23 21.27
N ARG A 21 4.48 36.63 22.27
CA ARG A 21 3.05 36.20 22.20
C ARG A 21 2.07 37.28 21.73
N ARG A 22 2.36 38.56 22.02
CA ARG A 22 1.51 39.71 21.65
C ARG A 22 1.36 39.94 20.15
N LEU A 23 2.23 39.34 19.33
CA LEU A 23 2.13 39.41 17.87
C LEU A 23 1.09 38.45 17.30
N PHE A 24 0.62 37.50 18.10
CA PHE A 24 -0.39 36.54 17.69
C PHE A 24 -1.76 36.92 18.25
N PRO A 25 -2.84 36.70 17.48
CA PRO A 25 -4.19 36.97 17.97
C PRO A 25 -4.58 36.06 19.15
N THR A 26 -5.69 36.40 19.79
CA THR A 26 -6.39 35.47 20.68
C THR A 26 -6.93 34.32 19.84
N LEU A 27 -6.76 33.08 20.32
CA LEU A 27 -7.37 31.93 19.66
C LEU A 27 -8.85 31.87 20.01
N VAL A 28 -9.65 31.52 19.01
CA VAL A 28 -11.10 31.34 19.09
C VAL A 28 -11.45 29.99 18.50
N GLU A 29 -12.59 29.45 18.88
CA GLU A 29 -13.08 28.17 18.39
C GLU A 29 -13.94 28.37 17.13
N ALA A 30 -14.07 27.32 16.32
CA ALA A 30 -14.95 27.35 15.17
C ALA A 30 -16.41 27.62 15.62
N GLY A 31 -17.08 28.54 14.93
CA GLY A 31 -18.44 28.98 15.28
C GLY A 31 -18.51 30.11 16.32
N ASP A 32 -17.39 30.53 16.91
CA ASP A 32 -17.37 31.71 17.77
C ASP A 32 -17.66 32.97 16.96
N ARG A 33 -18.49 33.87 17.51
CA ARG A 33 -18.71 35.19 16.89
C ARG A 33 -17.48 36.07 17.11
N ILE A 34 -16.79 36.41 16.02
CA ILE A 34 -15.59 37.26 16.05
C ILE A 34 -15.90 38.74 15.82
N GLY A 35 -17.13 39.06 15.45
CA GLY A 35 -17.58 40.45 15.34
C GLY A 35 -18.82 40.62 14.48
N SER A 36 -18.86 41.76 13.79
CA SER A 36 -19.90 42.12 12.83
C SER A 36 -19.29 42.73 11.58
N LEU A 37 -19.92 42.50 10.44
CA LEU A 37 -19.50 43.02 9.14
C LEU A 37 -19.54 44.55 9.16
N ARG A 38 -18.38 45.18 8.94
CA ARG A 38 -18.24 46.63 8.93
C ARG A 38 -18.96 47.24 7.71
N HIS A 39 -19.37 48.50 7.82
CA HIS A 39 -20.08 49.21 6.75
C HIS A 39 -19.33 49.27 5.42
N ASP A 40 -18.01 49.51 5.48
CA ASP A 40 -17.15 49.56 4.29
C ASP A 40 -17.03 48.20 3.60
N ALA A 41 -16.83 47.12 4.36
CA ALA A 41 -16.81 45.76 3.84
C ALA A 41 -18.18 45.32 3.29
N ALA A 42 -19.26 45.67 4.00
CA ALA A 42 -20.64 45.41 3.59
C ALA A 42 -20.97 46.01 2.22
N ALA A 43 -20.57 47.28 2.00
CA ALA A 43 -20.76 47.96 0.72
C ALA A 43 -20.00 47.29 -0.44
N GLN A 44 -18.78 46.79 -0.18
CA GLN A 44 -17.98 46.09 -1.21
C GLN A 44 -18.55 44.72 -1.56
N LEU A 45 -19.09 44.00 -0.58
CA LEU A 45 -19.62 42.64 -0.77
C LEU A 45 -21.10 42.62 -1.21
N GLY A 46 -21.78 43.76 -1.19
CA GLY A 46 -23.22 43.84 -1.45
C GLY A 46 -24.07 43.17 -0.36
N LEU A 47 -23.57 43.13 0.88
CA LEU A 47 -24.21 42.49 2.03
C LEU A 47 -24.69 43.54 3.05
N PRO A 48 -25.68 43.22 3.92
CA PRO A 48 -26.07 44.09 5.02
C PRO A 48 -24.93 44.36 6.02
N ALA A 49 -24.75 45.62 6.41
CA ALA A 49 -23.85 45.98 7.49
C ALA A 49 -24.36 45.45 8.84
N GLY A 50 -23.44 45.13 9.75
CA GLY A 50 -23.77 44.60 11.07
C GLY A 50 -23.98 43.09 11.13
N LEU A 51 -24.02 42.39 9.98
CA LEU A 51 -24.14 40.93 9.93
C LEU A 51 -23.12 40.26 10.86
N PRO A 52 -23.52 39.30 11.69
CA PRO A 52 -22.59 38.61 12.57
C PRO A 52 -21.56 37.84 11.74
N VAL A 53 -20.29 37.94 12.14
CA VAL A 53 -19.18 37.21 11.52
C VAL A 53 -18.70 36.16 12.50
N PHE A 54 -18.63 34.92 12.05
CA PHE A 54 -18.21 33.77 12.85
C PHE A 54 -16.85 33.26 12.41
N SER A 55 -16.05 32.76 13.35
CA SER A 55 -14.78 32.12 13.04
C SER A 55 -15.04 30.80 12.32
N ALA A 56 -14.40 30.64 11.18
CA ALA A 56 -14.08 29.33 10.65
C ALA A 56 -12.62 29.00 11.03
N GLY A 57 -12.03 28.04 10.32
CA GLY A 57 -10.66 27.61 10.52
C GLY A 57 -10.08 27.10 9.20
N HIS A 58 -9.13 26.18 9.30
CA HIS A 58 -8.41 25.68 8.13
C HIS A 58 -9.29 24.77 7.26
N ASP A 59 -9.08 24.77 5.94
CA ASP A 59 -9.97 24.14 4.97
C ASP A 59 -10.18 22.62 5.21
N THR A 60 -9.12 21.92 5.57
CA THR A 60 -9.09 20.49 5.93
C THR A 60 -9.94 20.17 7.16
N GLN A 61 -9.97 21.03 8.18
CA GLN A 61 -10.77 20.85 9.39
C GLN A 61 -12.26 20.76 9.05
N PHE A 62 -12.70 21.64 8.15
CA PHE A 62 -14.10 21.69 7.72
C PHE A 62 -14.39 20.70 6.60
N ALA A 63 -13.39 20.27 5.83
CA ALA A 63 -13.55 19.17 4.88
C ALA A 63 -13.91 17.86 5.60
N LEU A 64 -13.21 17.53 6.70
CA LEU A 64 -13.52 16.36 7.55
C LEU A 64 -14.94 16.43 8.10
N PHE A 65 -15.28 17.56 8.71
CA PHE A 65 -16.60 17.78 9.29
C PHE A 65 -17.71 17.76 8.23
N GLY A 66 -17.53 18.50 7.13
CA GLY A 66 -18.50 18.61 6.04
C GLY A 66 -18.63 17.31 5.21
N ALA A 67 -17.62 16.45 5.22
CA ALA A 67 -17.73 15.08 4.71
C ALA A 67 -18.62 14.19 5.61
N GLY A 68 -19.05 14.68 6.77
CA GLY A 68 -19.86 13.95 7.73
C GLY A 68 -19.06 12.95 8.58
N ALA A 69 -17.73 13.07 8.60
CA ALA A 69 -16.85 12.15 9.32
C ALA A 69 -17.09 12.25 10.83
N GLN A 70 -17.34 11.10 11.45
CA GLN A 70 -17.32 10.98 12.90
C GLN A 70 -15.89 10.89 13.43
N GLN A 71 -15.77 10.86 14.75
CA GLN A 71 -14.51 10.49 15.39
C GLN A 71 -14.07 9.09 14.92
N ASP A 72 -12.78 8.94 14.67
CA ASP A 72 -12.12 7.71 14.22
C ASP A 72 -12.57 7.19 12.84
N GLU A 73 -13.32 8.00 12.08
CA GLU A 73 -13.64 7.76 10.68
C GLU A 73 -12.66 8.50 9.77
N PRO A 74 -11.77 7.79 9.05
CA PRO A 74 -10.80 8.43 8.18
C PRO A 74 -11.47 8.96 6.90
N VAL A 75 -10.99 10.13 6.46
CA VAL A 75 -11.34 10.78 5.20
C VAL A 75 -10.09 10.84 4.33
N LEU A 76 -10.21 10.32 3.11
CA LEU A 76 -9.20 10.44 2.06
C LEU A 76 -9.66 11.50 1.05
N SER A 77 -8.98 12.64 1.04
CA SER A 77 -9.07 13.59 -0.07
C SER A 77 -8.12 13.15 -1.17
N SER A 78 -8.67 12.75 -2.32
CA SER A 78 -7.92 12.22 -3.45
C SER A 78 -7.88 13.22 -4.59
N GLY A 79 -6.85 14.07 -4.58
CA GLY A 79 -6.51 15.01 -5.66
C GLY A 79 -5.16 14.66 -6.30
N THR A 80 -4.46 15.68 -6.84
CA THR A 80 -3.06 15.54 -7.29
C THR A 80 -2.20 14.94 -6.19
N TRP A 81 -2.43 15.40 -4.96
CA TRP A 81 -1.98 14.80 -3.72
C TRP A 81 -3.14 14.03 -3.07
N GLU A 82 -2.82 12.93 -2.38
CA GLU A 82 -3.75 12.31 -1.44
C GLU A 82 -3.44 12.80 -0.02
N ILE A 83 -4.48 13.23 0.68
CA ILE A 83 -4.43 13.64 2.07
C ILE A 83 -5.39 12.74 2.84
N LEU A 84 -4.85 11.86 3.67
CA LEU A 84 -5.61 11.00 4.58
C LEU A 84 -5.61 11.65 5.96
N MET A 85 -6.79 11.93 6.50
CA MET A 85 -6.95 12.51 7.83
C MET A 85 -8.03 11.79 8.62
N VAL A 86 -8.01 11.93 9.93
CA VAL A 86 -9.03 11.38 10.83
C VAL A 86 -9.28 12.39 11.95
N ARG A 87 -10.53 12.47 12.42
CA ARG A 87 -10.86 13.24 13.62
C ARG A 87 -10.62 12.34 14.83
N SER A 88 -9.72 12.70 15.73
CA SER A 88 -9.34 11.85 16.86
C SER A 88 -9.31 12.62 18.18
N GLY A 89 -9.68 11.93 19.26
CA GLY A 89 -9.60 12.46 20.62
C GLY A 89 -8.21 12.31 21.26
N GLU A 90 -7.35 11.46 20.68
CA GLU A 90 -6.00 11.21 21.17
C GLU A 90 -5.02 11.14 19.99
N VAL A 91 -3.83 11.72 20.14
CA VAL A 91 -2.80 11.71 19.11
C VAL A 91 -1.44 11.48 19.75
N ASN A 92 -0.78 10.39 19.37
CA ASN A 92 0.62 10.18 19.70
C ASN A 92 1.53 11.06 18.83
N THR A 93 1.78 12.30 19.25
CA THR A 93 2.57 13.29 18.51
C THR A 93 4.04 12.90 18.35
N ALA A 94 4.61 12.20 19.33
CA ALA A 94 5.99 11.70 19.27
C ALA A 94 6.15 10.69 18.13
N LEU A 95 5.19 9.77 17.98
CA LEU A 95 5.17 8.81 16.89
C LEU A 95 4.90 9.49 15.54
N LEU A 96 3.94 10.42 15.49
CA LEU A 96 3.59 11.16 14.27
C LEU A 96 4.82 11.84 13.64
N SER A 97 5.65 12.50 14.45
CA SER A 97 6.85 13.21 13.99
C SER A 97 7.90 12.36 13.27
N GLN A 98 7.80 11.03 13.37
CA GLN A 98 8.74 10.09 12.72
C GLN A 98 8.40 9.81 11.25
N TYR A 99 7.21 10.22 10.79
CA TYR A 99 6.72 9.91 9.45
C TYR A 99 6.79 11.13 8.53
N PRO A 100 7.54 11.06 7.42
CA PRO A 100 7.51 12.10 6.38
C PRO A 100 6.10 12.31 5.83
N GLY A 101 5.72 13.58 5.63
CA GLY A 101 4.38 13.94 5.14
C GLY A 101 3.28 13.85 6.21
N SER A 102 3.61 13.55 7.46
CA SER A 102 2.64 13.62 8.55
C SER A 102 2.28 15.06 8.92
N THR A 103 1.04 15.27 9.32
CA THR A 103 0.53 16.55 9.84
C THR A 103 -0.37 16.31 11.04
N CYS A 104 -0.56 17.33 11.88
CA CYS A 104 -1.61 17.33 12.88
C CYS A 104 -2.11 18.75 13.08
N GLU A 105 -3.42 18.89 12.94
CA GLU A 105 -4.14 20.14 13.13
C GLU A 105 -5.10 20.00 14.31
N LEU A 106 -5.58 21.11 14.86
CA LEU A 106 -6.76 21.05 15.73
C LEU A 106 -7.97 20.61 14.89
N ASP A 107 -8.94 19.92 15.48
CA ASP A 107 -10.22 19.74 14.81
C ASP A 107 -11.09 21.00 14.89
N SER A 108 -12.09 21.07 14.01
CA SER A 108 -13.15 22.08 14.12
C SER A 108 -13.92 21.99 15.44
N LEU A 109 -14.04 20.78 16.02
CA LEU A 109 -14.61 20.58 17.35
C LEU A 109 -13.53 20.67 18.43
N ALA A 110 -13.75 21.53 19.42
CA ALA A 110 -12.85 21.69 20.54
C ALA A 110 -12.61 20.35 21.27
N GLY A 111 -11.35 20.09 21.62
CA GLY A 111 -10.93 18.85 22.29
C GLY A 111 -10.54 17.70 21.34
N LEU A 112 -10.82 17.81 20.05
CA LEU A 112 -10.34 16.86 19.03
C LEU A 112 -9.16 17.43 18.23
N SER A 113 -8.42 16.55 17.58
CA SER A 113 -7.31 16.85 16.67
C SER A 113 -7.43 16.03 15.39
N ASN A 114 -6.81 16.51 14.32
CA ASN A 114 -6.84 15.93 12.99
C ASN A 114 -5.43 15.50 12.57
N PRO A 115 -4.91 14.34 13.04
CA PRO A 115 -3.69 13.78 12.48
C PRO A 115 -3.93 13.34 11.03
N GLY A 116 -2.91 13.53 10.19
CA GLY A 116 -2.98 13.25 8.77
C GLY A 116 -1.67 12.79 8.17
N MET A 117 -1.78 12.25 6.96
CA MET A 117 -0.68 11.81 6.10
C MET A 117 -0.92 12.33 4.68
N GLN A 118 0.10 12.91 4.05
CA GLN A 118 0.01 13.42 2.68
C GLN A 118 1.11 12.86 1.77
N TRP A 119 0.75 12.54 0.52
CA TRP A 119 1.68 12.02 -0.48
C TRP A 119 1.20 12.33 -1.90
N LEU A 120 2.14 12.32 -2.86
CA LEU A 120 1.80 12.52 -4.28
C LEU A 120 1.05 11.28 -4.78
N ALA A 121 -0.16 11.48 -5.32
CA ALA A 121 -1.03 10.39 -5.74
C ALA A 121 -1.48 10.53 -7.20
N SER A 122 -2.57 11.26 -7.49
CA SER A 122 -3.03 11.40 -8.87
C SER A 122 -2.00 12.12 -9.76
N GLY A 123 -1.09 12.92 -9.19
CA GLY A 123 0.05 13.47 -9.93
C GLY A 123 0.96 12.38 -10.50
N VAL A 124 1.14 11.25 -9.81
CA VAL A 124 1.82 10.06 -10.35
C VAL A 124 1.03 9.50 -11.53
N LEU A 125 -0.30 9.38 -11.41
CA LEU A 125 -1.16 8.87 -12.48
C LEU A 125 -1.18 9.79 -13.71
N GLU A 126 -1.14 11.10 -13.52
CA GLU A 126 -1.00 12.11 -14.57
C GLU A 126 0.35 11.98 -15.29
N TRP A 127 1.43 11.80 -14.55
CA TRP A 127 2.75 11.54 -15.11
C TRP A 127 2.78 10.23 -15.92
N VAL A 128 2.23 9.14 -15.37
CA VAL A 128 2.10 7.85 -16.08
C VAL A 128 1.29 8.01 -17.37
N ARG A 129 0.20 8.77 -17.31
CA ARG A 129 -0.64 9.09 -18.47
C ARG A 129 0.15 9.83 -19.56
N GLN A 130 0.93 10.84 -19.18
CA GLN A 130 1.78 11.59 -20.12
C GLN A 130 2.87 10.74 -20.76
N LEU A 131 3.39 9.73 -20.04
CA LEU A 131 4.45 8.86 -20.52
C LEU A 131 3.95 7.81 -21.54
N LEU A 132 2.76 7.26 -21.33
CA LEU A 132 2.29 6.07 -22.05
C LEU A 132 1.08 6.33 -22.97
N TRP A 133 0.45 7.50 -22.86
CA TRP A 133 -0.68 7.94 -23.69
C TRP A 133 -0.48 9.38 -24.18
N THR A 134 -1.37 9.82 -25.06
CA THR A 134 -1.39 11.21 -25.54
C THR A 134 -2.25 12.09 -24.63
N PRO A 135 -2.00 13.41 -24.58
CA PRO A 135 -2.82 14.35 -23.81
C PRO A 135 -4.31 14.33 -24.17
N GLN A 136 -4.66 13.93 -25.39
CA GLN A 136 -6.04 13.84 -25.89
C GLN A 136 -6.74 12.53 -25.51
N THR A 137 -5.99 11.52 -25.05
CA THR A 137 -6.59 10.23 -24.66
C THR A 137 -7.52 10.45 -23.46
N PRO A 138 -8.78 10.02 -23.46
CA PRO A 138 -9.66 10.14 -22.30
C PRO A 138 -9.19 9.28 -21.12
N TRP A 139 -9.39 9.75 -19.88
CA TRP A 139 -9.10 8.96 -18.67
C TRP A 139 -9.80 7.60 -18.66
N GLN A 140 -11.01 7.52 -19.20
CA GLN A 140 -11.79 6.29 -19.28
C GLN A 140 -11.04 5.19 -20.04
N THR A 141 -10.31 5.53 -21.11
CA THR A 141 -9.52 4.56 -21.89
C THR A 141 -8.43 3.90 -21.03
N LEU A 142 -7.70 4.67 -20.22
CA LEU A 142 -6.68 4.14 -19.32
C LEU A 142 -7.28 3.20 -18.27
N ILE A 143 -8.43 3.61 -17.72
CA ILE A 143 -9.18 2.84 -16.72
C ILE A 143 -9.66 1.52 -17.30
N ASP A 144 -10.20 1.53 -18.54
CA ASP A 144 -10.70 0.32 -19.19
C ASP A 144 -9.58 -0.65 -19.56
N GLU A 145 -8.44 -0.14 -20.02
CA GLU A 145 -7.26 -0.98 -20.28
C GLU A 145 -6.73 -1.64 -19.01
N ALA A 146 -6.64 -0.93 -17.90
CA ALA A 146 -6.22 -1.50 -16.61
C ALA A 146 -7.28 -2.41 -15.98
N ARG A 147 -8.56 -2.25 -16.32
CA ARG A 147 -9.64 -3.12 -15.84
C ARG A 147 -9.54 -4.53 -16.40
N LEU A 148 -9.00 -4.68 -17.62
CA LEU A 148 -8.76 -5.98 -18.25
C LEU A 148 -7.59 -6.74 -17.62
N ILE A 149 -6.74 -6.07 -16.85
CA ILE A 149 -5.61 -6.68 -16.17
C ILE A 149 -6.06 -7.23 -14.81
N PRO A 150 -5.75 -8.50 -14.48
CA PRO A 150 -6.11 -9.10 -13.20
C PRO A 150 -5.40 -8.41 -12.01
N ALA A 151 -5.87 -8.71 -10.80
CA ALA A 151 -5.24 -8.22 -9.58
C ALA A 151 -3.76 -8.65 -9.50
N GLY A 152 -2.89 -7.76 -9.04
CA GLY A 152 -1.45 -7.99 -8.99
C GLY A 152 -0.71 -7.68 -10.29
N ALA A 153 -1.42 -7.16 -11.30
CA ALA A 153 -0.89 -6.73 -12.59
C ALA A 153 0.06 -7.76 -13.25
N GLU A 154 -0.25 -9.05 -13.10
CA GLU A 154 0.56 -10.18 -13.60
C GLU A 154 2.05 -10.11 -13.20
N GLY A 155 2.33 -9.61 -12.00
CA GLY A 155 3.68 -9.50 -11.45
C GLY A 155 4.35 -8.15 -11.67
N VAL A 156 3.76 -7.25 -12.46
CA VAL A 156 4.24 -5.87 -12.60
C VAL A 156 3.91 -5.08 -11.33
N LYS A 157 4.91 -4.47 -10.71
CA LYS A 157 4.74 -3.64 -9.51
C LYS A 157 5.28 -2.25 -9.77
N MET A 158 4.66 -1.24 -9.19
CA MET A 158 5.17 0.13 -9.21
C MET A 158 5.49 0.61 -7.80
N GLN A 159 6.70 1.11 -7.60
CA GLN A 159 7.02 1.96 -6.45
C GLN A 159 6.73 3.41 -6.84
N CYS A 160 5.80 4.06 -6.14
CA CYS A 160 5.19 5.33 -6.57
C CYS A 160 5.87 6.59 -6.02
N ASP A 161 6.84 6.47 -5.11
CA ASP A 161 7.57 7.61 -4.53
C ASP A 161 8.60 8.21 -5.50
N LEU A 162 8.09 8.83 -6.57
CA LEU A 162 8.90 9.40 -7.65
C LEU A 162 9.63 10.70 -7.25
N LEU A 163 9.26 11.33 -6.13
CA LEU A 163 9.88 12.58 -5.67
C LEU A 163 11.11 12.32 -4.79
N ALA A 164 11.05 11.30 -3.92
CA ALA A 164 12.11 11.06 -2.94
C ALA A 164 12.95 9.79 -3.24
N CYS A 165 12.44 8.83 -4.00
CA CYS A 165 13.12 7.55 -4.20
C CYS A 165 13.69 7.40 -5.62
N GLN A 166 15.03 7.34 -5.73
CA GLN A 166 15.73 7.12 -7.00
C GLN A 166 15.45 5.75 -7.66
N HIS A 167 14.97 4.78 -6.87
CA HIS A 167 14.62 3.44 -7.34
C HIS A 167 13.11 3.29 -7.57
N ALA A 168 12.35 4.39 -7.56
CA ALA A 168 10.93 4.39 -7.90
C ALA A 168 10.73 4.06 -9.39
N GLY A 169 9.53 3.55 -9.72
CA GLY A 169 9.20 3.06 -11.05
C GLY A 169 8.72 1.61 -11.05
N TRP A 170 8.71 0.99 -12.23
CA TRP A 170 8.17 -0.35 -12.42
C TRP A 170 9.20 -1.46 -12.32
N GLN A 171 8.79 -2.59 -11.76
CA GLN A 171 9.53 -3.84 -11.68
C GLN A 171 8.65 -4.99 -12.20
N GLY A 172 9.28 -6.08 -12.66
CA GLY A 172 8.55 -7.27 -13.15
C GLY A 172 8.01 -7.15 -14.58
N VAL A 173 8.53 -6.21 -15.38
CA VAL A 173 8.11 -5.99 -16.77
C VAL A 173 8.61 -7.13 -17.67
N THR A 174 7.74 -7.59 -18.57
CA THR A 174 8.04 -8.62 -19.60
C THR A 174 7.61 -8.14 -20.99
N LEU A 175 7.90 -8.91 -22.03
CA LEU A 175 7.44 -8.61 -23.40
C LEU A 175 5.91 -8.66 -23.56
N ASN A 176 5.19 -9.27 -22.60
CA ASN A 176 3.72 -9.30 -22.60
C ASN A 176 3.11 -8.09 -21.86
N THR A 177 3.92 -7.28 -21.19
CA THR A 177 3.46 -6.12 -20.43
C THR A 177 2.92 -5.04 -21.38
N THR A 178 1.68 -4.63 -21.14
CA THR A 178 1.01 -3.55 -21.89
C THR A 178 0.90 -2.27 -21.07
N ARG A 179 0.55 -1.15 -21.69
CA ARG A 179 0.26 0.11 -20.98
C ARG A 179 -0.82 -0.04 -19.89
N GLY A 180 -1.81 -0.92 -20.10
CA GLY A 180 -2.80 -1.27 -19.07
C GLY A 180 -2.18 -1.87 -17.80
N HIS A 181 -1.12 -2.69 -17.92
CA HIS A 181 -0.40 -3.24 -16.77
C HIS A 181 0.32 -2.15 -15.98
N PHE A 182 0.96 -1.21 -16.67
CA PHE A 182 1.66 -0.10 -16.01
C PHE A 182 0.70 0.79 -15.20
N TYR A 183 -0.47 1.12 -15.75
CA TYR A 183 -1.48 1.87 -15.03
C TYR A 183 -2.09 1.06 -13.89
N ARG A 184 -2.39 -0.24 -14.11
CA ARG A 184 -2.89 -1.13 -13.06
C ARG A 184 -1.92 -1.21 -11.87
N ALA A 185 -0.64 -1.40 -12.15
CA ALA A 185 0.42 -1.46 -11.14
C ALA A 185 0.57 -0.12 -10.39
N ALA A 186 0.37 1.02 -11.06
CA ALA A 186 0.37 2.33 -10.41
C ALA A 186 -0.79 2.50 -9.42
N LEU A 187 -2.02 2.09 -9.81
CA LEU A 187 -3.19 2.12 -8.92
C LEU A 187 -2.98 1.24 -7.68
N GLU A 188 -2.44 0.03 -7.86
CA GLU A 188 -2.13 -0.90 -6.77
C GLU A 188 -0.97 -0.42 -5.88
N GLY A 189 0.05 0.20 -6.47
CA GLY A 189 1.18 0.81 -5.75
C GLY A 189 0.74 1.95 -4.84
N LEU A 190 -0.03 2.91 -5.37
CA LEU A 190 -0.60 4.02 -4.58
C LEU A 190 -1.56 3.50 -3.49
N THR A 191 -2.33 2.46 -3.79
CA THR A 191 -3.22 1.84 -2.79
C THR A 191 -2.42 1.13 -1.68
N SER A 192 -1.26 0.56 -2.00
CA SER A 192 -0.35 0.00 -0.99
C SER A 192 0.20 1.08 -0.07
N GLN A 193 0.55 2.25 -0.61
CA GLN A 193 0.96 3.41 0.17
C GLN A 193 -0.17 3.91 1.09
N LEU A 194 -1.40 4.04 0.57
CA LEU A 194 -2.59 4.34 1.36
C LEU A 194 -2.78 3.35 2.51
N LYS A 195 -2.65 2.04 2.25
CA LYS A 195 -2.79 1.00 3.28
C LYS A 195 -1.76 1.16 4.40
N ASN A 196 -0.52 1.51 4.07
CA ASN A 196 0.53 1.75 5.07
C ASN A 196 0.23 3.01 5.88
N ASN A 197 -0.15 4.11 5.21
CA ASN A 197 -0.47 5.37 5.89
C ASN A 197 -1.70 5.24 6.80
N LEU A 198 -2.72 4.49 6.39
CA LEU A 198 -3.87 4.19 7.24
C LEU A 198 -3.46 3.43 8.50
N ARG A 199 -2.62 2.39 8.38
CA ARG A 199 -2.12 1.65 9.54
C ARG A 199 -1.32 2.55 10.49
N THR A 200 -0.51 3.45 9.94
CA THR A 200 0.24 4.41 10.74
C THR A 200 -0.71 5.34 11.51
N LEU A 201 -1.75 5.88 10.85
CA LEU A 201 -2.75 6.71 11.53
C LEU A 201 -3.54 5.92 12.59
N GLU A 202 -3.95 4.69 12.30
CA GLU A 202 -4.60 3.78 13.27
C GLU A 202 -3.75 3.63 14.55
N ASN A 203 -2.43 3.49 14.40
CA ASN A 203 -1.50 3.40 15.52
C ASN A 203 -1.33 4.73 16.27
N ILE A 204 -1.32 5.86 15.56
CA ILE A 204 -1.14 7.21 16.14
C ILE A 204 -2.38 7.66 16.91
N GLY A 205 -3.57 7.39 16.37
CA GLY A 205 -4.85 7.79 16.94
C GLY A 205 -5.56 6.71 17.75
N HIS A 206 -4.89 5.56 17.97
CA HIS A 206 -5.42 4.42 18.72
C HIS A 206 -6.82 3.94 18.28
N PHE A 207 -7.05 3.86 16.98
CA PHE A 207 -8.34 3.46 16.41
C PHE A 207 -8.20 2.35 15.37
N LYS A 208 -9.35 1.79 14.97
CA LYS A 208 -9.43 0.83 13.86
C LYS A 208 -10.47 1.32 12.85
N ALA A 209 -10.02 1.59 11.63
CA ALA A 209 -10.90 2.04 10.57
C ALA A 209 -11.88 0.92 10.19
N ARG A 210 -13.19 1.26 10.17
CA ARG A 210 -14.25 0.36 9.71
C ARG A 210 -14.68 0.64 8.27
N GLU A 211 -14.41 1.84 7.80
CA GLU A 211 -14.71 2.37 6.48
C GLU A 211 -13.78 3.55 6.18
N LEU A 212 -13.72 3.95 4.92
CA LEU A 212 -12.99 5.13 4.47
C LEU A 212 -13.92 6.03 3.66
N LEU A 213 -14.06 7.28 4.07
CA LEU A 213 -14.76 8.32 3.30
C LEU A 213 -13.80 8.84 2.22
N LEU A 214 -14.26 8.95 0.97
CA LEU A 214 -13.45 9.34 -0.17
C LEU A 214 -14.07 10.54 -0.89
N VAL A 215 -13.28 11.59 -1.03
CA VAL A 215 -13.61 12.83 -1.75
C VAL A 215 -12.54 13.18 -2.77
N GLY A 216 -12.79 14.19 -3.61
CA GLY A 216 -11.81 14.70 -4.59
C GLY A 216 -11.83 13.97 -5.94
N GLY A 217 -11.03 14.47 -6.90
CA GLY A 217 -11.04 14.00 -8.30
C GLY A 217 -10.77 12.50 -8.48
N GLY A 218 -9.94 11.89 -7.62
CA GLY A 218 -9.67 10.46 -7.64
C GLY A 218 -10.90 9.59 -7.36
N SER A 219 -11.93 10.14 -6.73
CA SER A 219 -13.20 9.46 -6.47
C SER A 219 -13.96 9.06 -7.75
N ARG A 220 -13.65 9.72 -8.89
CA ARG A 220 -14.23 9.38 -10.20
C ARG A 220 -13.63 8.10 -10.81
N ASN A 221 -12.46 7.66 -10.35
CA ASN A 221 -11.84 6.43 -10.82
C ASN A 221 -12.42 5.21 -10.09
N VAL A 222 -13.53 4.68 -10.64
CA VAL A 222 -14.26 3.54 -10.08
C VAL A 222 -13.37 2.31 -9.88
N LEU A 223 -12.46 2.04 -10.81
CA LEU A 223 -11.54 0.91 -10.71
C LEU A 223 -10.61 1.07 -9.50
N TRP A 224 -9.98 2.24 -9.37
CA TRP A 224 -9.06 2.50 -8.27
C TRP A 224 -9.77 2.43 -6.91
N ASN A 225 -10.99 2.92 -6.81
CA ASN A 225 -11.77 2.86 -5.57
C ASN A 225 -12.14 1.43 -5.19
N GLN A 226 -12.39 0.56 -6.17
CA GLN A 226 -12.57 -0.87 -5.92
C GLN A 226 -11.26 -1.54 -5.49
N ILE A 227 -10.12 -1.17 -6.08
CA ILE A 227 -8.79 -1.64 -5.65
C ILE A 227 -8.52 -1.23 -4.20
N LYS A 228 -8.83 0.02 -3.82
CA LYS A 228 -8.77 0.51 -2.43
C LYS A 228 -9.61 -0.36 -1.51
N ALA A 229 -10.88 -0.58 -1.81
CA ALA A 229 -11.76 -1.43 -0.99
C ALA A 229 -11.19 -2.84 -0.79
N ASN A 230 -10.73 -3.46 -1.88
CA ASN A 230 -10.19 -4.82 -1.84
C ASN A 230 -8.90 -4.90 -1.02
N MET A 231 -7.96 -3.99 -1.24
CA MET A 231 -6.65 -4.05 -0.60
C MET A 231 -6.68 -3.61 0.86
N LEU A 232 -7.53 -2.65 1.22
CA LEU A 232 -7.68 -2.19 2.60
C LEU A 232 -8.57 -3.13 3.43
N ASP A 233 -9.45 -3.90 2.79
CA ASP A 233 -10.45 -4.75 3.44
C ASP A 233 -11.45 -3.96 4.30
N ILE A 234 -11.84 -2.78 3.82
CA ILE A 234 -12.90 -1.96 4.40
C ILE A 234 -13.72 -1.31 3.27
N PRO A 235 -15.00 -0.98 3.49
CA PRO A 235 -15.79 -0.24 2.52
C PRO A 235 -15.22 1.15 2.23
N ILE A 236 -15.23 1.55 0.96
CA ILE A 236 -14.90 2.90 0.52
C ILE A 236 -16.20 3.62 0.16
N LYS A 237 -16.52 4.68 0.90
CA LYS A 237 -17.70 5.53 0.68
C LYS A 237 -17.30 6.77 -0.10
N VAL A 238 -17.66 6.79 -1.37
CA VAL A 238 -17.46 7.95 -2.23
C VAL A 238 -18.58 8.94 -1.98
N LEU A 239 -18.22 10.16 -1.60
CA LEU A 239 -19.17 11.28 -1.46
C LEU A 239 -19.26 12.03 -2.79
N ASP A 240 -20.49 12.35 -3.22
CA ASP A 240 -20.73 13.06 -4.47
C ASP A 240 -20.52 14.58 -4.37
N ASP A 241 -20.47 15.13 -3.15
CA ASP A 241 -20.28 16.58 -2.92
C ASP A 241 -18.79 16.97 -2.93
N ALA A 242 -18.45 17.90 -3.82
CA ALA A 242 -17.11 18.44 -3.96
C ALA A 242 -16.79 19.54 -2.92
N GLU A 243 -17.80 20.18 -2.33
CA GLU A 243 -17.66 21.43 -1.55
C GLU A 243 -17.77 21.21 -0.04
N THR A 244 -17.25 20.09 0.45
CA THR A 244 -17.33 19.71 1.88
C THR A 244 -16.77 20.78 2.84
N THR A 245 -15.69 21.47 2.48
CA THR A 245 -15.12 22.56 3.28
C THR A 245 -16.10 23.71 3.48
N VAL A 246 -16.70 24.22 2.41
CA VAL A 246 -17.64 25.34 2.48
C VAL A 246 -18.89 24.93 3.24
N SER A 247 -19.42 23.73 2.98
CA SER A 247 -20.57 23.18 3.69
C SER A 247 -20.30 23.07 5.19
N GLY A 248 -19.13 22.57 5.58
CA GLY A 248 -18.72 22.51 6.98
C GLY A 248 -18.62 23.89 7.63
N ALA A 249 -17.99 24.85 6.98
CA ALA A 249 -17.85 26.21 7.51
C ALA A 249 -19.21 26.91 7.68
N ALA A 250 -20.11 26.74 6.71
CA ALA A 250 -21.47 27.27 6.76
C ALA A 250 -22.27 26.68 7.93
N MET A 251 -22.11 25.38 8.22
CA MET A 251 -22.76 24.74 9.37
C MET A 251 -22.32 25.32 10.71
N TYR A 252 -21.03 25.61 10.88
CA TYR A 252 -20.55 26.28 12.08
C TYR A 252 -21.07 27.72 12.19
N ALA A 253 -21.15 28.45 11.07
CA ALA A 253 -21.74 29.79 11.05
C ALA A 253 -23.23 29.77 11.42
N TRP A 254 -24.01 28.82 10.90
CA TRP A 254 -25.43 28.64 11.27
C TRP A 254 -25.60 28.23 12.73
N SER A 255 -24.74 27.35 13.25
CA SER A 255 -24.76 27.01 14.67
C SER A 255 -24.42 28.22 15.55
N GLY A 256 -23.41 29.01 15.17
CA GLY A 256 -23.05 30.24 15.89
C GLY A 256 -24.15 31.29 15.86
N ALA A 257 -24.94 31.33 14.79
CA ALA A 257 -26.12 32.19 14.66
C ALA A 257 -27.34 31.69 15.49
N GLY A 258 -27.27 30.49 16.06
CA GLY A 258 -28.37 29.88 16.82
C GLY A 258 -29.43 29.19 15.96
N GLU A 259 -29.22 29.08 14.65
CA GLU A 259 -30.13 28.38 13.72
C GLU A 259 -30.07 26.87 13.90
N PHE A 260 -28.90 26.34 14.29
CA PHE A 260 -28.69 24.92 14.58
C PHE A 260 -28.34 24.69 16.06
N ALA A 261 -28.94 23.66 16.65
CA ALA A 261 -28.84 23.36 18.08
C ALA A 261 -27.41 23.01 18.56
N SER A 262 -26.55 22.48 17.69
CA SER A 262 -25.12 22.31 17.96
C SER A 262 -24.35 21.95 16.70
N ALA A 263 -23.20 22.58 16.45
CA ALA A 263 -22.26 22.17 15.42
C ALA A 263 -21.68 20.76 15.67
N GLY A 264 -21.58 20.32 16.92
CA GLY A 264 -20.94 19.05 17.31
C GLY A 264 -21.76 17.77 17.10
N ARG A 265 -23.04 17.86 16.71
CA ARG A 265 -23.85 16.69 16.37
C ARG A 265 -24.20 16.70 14.89
N PRO A 266 -23.51 15.88 14.08
CA PRO A 266 -24.02 15.48 12.77
C PRO A 266 -25.18 14.51 12.96
N ASP A 267 -26.19 14.84 13.77
CA ASP A 267 -27.44 14.06 13.90
C ASP A 267 -28.34 14.21 12.66
N ARG A 268 -27.81 14.87 11.62
CA ARG A 268 -28.42 14.93 10.31
C ARG A 268 -27.38 14.65 9.23
N ARG A 269 -27.10 13.36 9.03
CA ARG A 269 -26.88 12.83 7.66
C ARG A 269 -28.02 13.22 6.70
N SER A 270 -29.14 13.77 7.19
CA SER A 270 -30.29 14.20 6.40
C SER A 270 -30.25 15.65 5.89
N THR A 271 -29.41 16.55 6.43
CA THR A 271 -29.28 17.93 5.89
C THR A 271 -28.18 18.03 4.83
N ILE A 272 -27.12 17.22 4.94
CA ILE A 272 -26.21 16.96 3.82
C ILE A 272 -26.65 15.63 3.23
N SER A 273 -27.68 15.65 2.38
CA SER A 273 -28.00 14.51 1.52
C SER A 273 -26.93 14.40 0.44
N THR A 274 -25.71 14.08 0.83
CA THR A 274 -24.68 13.65 -0.11
C THR A 274 -25.10 12.28 -0.61
N ALA A 275 -25.44 12.18 -1.89
CA ALA A 275 -25.49 10.89 -2.53
C ALA A 275 -24.12 10.22 -2.31
N THR A 276 -24.14 8.99 -1.82
CA THR A 276 -22.93 8.23 -1.53
C THR A 276 -22.96 6.94 -2.33
N SER A 277 -21.88 6.63 -3.03
CA SER A 277 -21.67 5.29 -3.60
C SER A 277 -20.65 4.52 -2.77
N THR A 278 -20.98 3.28 -2.40
CA THR A 278 -20.09 2.45 -1.57
C THR A 278 -19.47 1.35 -2.41
N ARG A 279 -18.14 1.25 -2.38
CA ARG A 279 -17.38 0.09 -2.89
C ARG A 279 -17.09 -0.83 -1.72
N LYS A 280 -17.70 -2.01 -1.73
CA LYS A 280 -17.43 -3.05 -0.73
C LYS A 280 -16.23 -3.89 -1.17
N PRO A 281 -15.43 -4.42 -0.24
CA PRO A 281 -14.36 -5.34 -0.58
C PRO A 281 -14.90 -6.57 -1.31
N ASN A 282 -14.16 -7.05 -2.31
CA ASN A 282 -14.45 -8.28 -3.04
C ASN A 282 -13.56 -9.43 -2.51
N PRO A 283 -14.14 -10.47 -1.88
CA PRO A 283 -13.39 -11.57 -1.27
C PRO A 283 -12.48 -12.34 -2.23
N ASN A 284 -12.86 -12.46 -3.51
CA ASN A 284 -12.06 -13.21 -4.48
C ASN A 284 -10.76 -12.47 -4.83
N CYS A 285 -10.84 -11.16 -5.05
CA CYS A 285 -9.65 -10.34 -5.30
C CYS A 285 -8.77 -10.21 -4.05
N GLN A 286 -9.35 -10.26 -2.85
CA GLN A 286 -8.58 -10.26 -1.60
C GLN A 286 -7.66 -11.47 -1.49
N ARG A 287 -8.19 -12.66 -1.75
CA ARG A 287 -7.40 -13.89 -1.76
C ARG A 287 -6.24 -13.81 -2.75
N GLU A 288 -6.45 -13.21 -3.92
CA GLU A 288 -5.39 -13.00 -4.91
C GLU A 288 -4.29 -12.05 -4.38
N TYR A 289 -4.67 -10.90 -3.81
CA TYR A 289 -3.69 -9.98 -3.21
C TYR A 289 -2.97 -10.56 -1.98
N GLU A 290 -3.64 -11.40 -1.18
CA GLU A 290 -3.03 -12.09 -0.05
C GLU A 290 -2.06 -13.18 -0.50
N MET A 291 -2.45 -14.01 -1.48
CA MET A 291 -1.58 -15.02 -2.07
C MET A 291 -0.31 -14.39 -2.66
N LEU A 292 -0.44 -13.26 -3.37
CA LEU A 292 0.70 -12.55 -3.96
C LEU A 292 1.66 -11.93 -2.93
N LYS A 293 1.23 -11.67 -1.69
CA LYS A 293 2.14 -11.23 -0.62
C LYS A 293 3.05 -12.35 -0.12
N THR A 294 2.59 -13.59 -0.22
CA THR A 294 3.31 -14.77 0.30
C THR A 294 4.26 -15.41 -0.71
N ILE A 295 4.13 -15.10 -2.01
CA ILE A 295 4.96 -15.67 -3.07
C ILE A 295 6.19 -14.78 -3.30
N SER A 296 7.38 -15.36 -3.17
CA SER A 296 8.63 -14.66 -3.46
C SER A 296 8.69 -14.22 -4.93
N PRO A 297 9.13 -12.98 -5.24
CA PRO A 297 9.25 -12.49 -6.61
C PRO A 297 10.21 -13.32 -7.47
N LEU A 298 11.12 -14.10 -6.85
CA LEU A 298 12.02 -15.02 -7.54
C LEU A 298 11.29 -16.18 -8.25
N ILE A 299 10.05 -16.49 -7.85
CA ILE A 299 9.24 -17.56 -8.45
C ILE A 299 8.44 -17.06 -9.66
N SER A 300 8.20 -15.74 -9.75
CA SER A 300 7.37 -15.12 -10.78
C SER A 300 8.07 -14.95 -12.14
N LEU A 301 9.34 -15.34 -12.28
CA LEU A 301 10.18 -15.00 -13.44
C LEU A 301 10.01 -15.89 -14.68
N ASN A 302 9.03 -16.79 -14.75
CA ASN A 302 8.74 -17.55 -15.97
C ASN A 302 7.36 -17.25 -16.55
N SER A 303 7.30 -16.21 -17.37
CA SER A 303 6.24 -15.98 -18.35
C SER A 303 6.36 -16.98 -19.51
N SER A 304 5.94 -18.22 -19.28
CA SER A 304 5.43 -19.07 -20.36
C SER A 304 4.23 -19.84 -19.81
N ARG A 305 3.15 -19.86 -20.60
CA ARG A 305 1.81 -20.39 -20.28
C ARG A 305 1.83 -21.70 -19.47
N SER A 306 1.87 -21.58 -18.15
CA SER A 306 1.51 -22.61 -17.19
C SER A 306 1.77 -22.05 -15.81
N SER A 307 0.70 -21.68 -15.08
CA SER A 307 0.79 -21.80 -13.62
C SER A 307 1.16 -23.27 -13.36
N PRO A 308 2.27 -23.60 -12.66
CA PRO A 308 2.59 -24.99 -12.42
C PRO A 308 1.45 -25.58 -11.58
N ARG A 309 0.61 -26.41 -12.20
CA ARG A 309 -0.21 -27.35 -11.44
C ARG A 309 0.77 -28.33 -10.81
N TRP A 310 1.09 -28.09 -9.54
CA TRP A 310 2.01 -28.94 -8.78
C TRP A 310 1.35 -30.28 -8.46
N VAL A 311 1.52 -31.28 -9.33
CA VAL A 311 1.00 -32.64 -9.12
C VAL A 311 1.83 -33.39 -8.07
N THR A 312 1.19 -34.34 -7.41
CA THR A 312 1.76 -35.26 -6.43
C THR A 312 3.00 -36.01 -6.96
N GLY A 313 4.10 -36.03 -6.20
CA GLY A 313 5.33 -36.79 -6.53
C GLY A 313 6.39 -36.09 -7.39
N MET A 314 6.28 -34.78 -7.61
CA MET A 314 7.24 -34.00 -8.43
C MET A 314 8.63 -33.90 -7.78
N ARG A 315 9.70 -33.99 -8.59
CA ARG A 315 11.08 -33.75 -8.16
C ARG A 315 11.61 -32.48 -8.82
N LEU A 316 12.02 -31.48 -8.04
CA LEU A 316 12.70 -30.29 -8.54
C LEU A 316 14.22 -30.48 -8.45
N PHE A 317 14.94 -30.12 -9.51
CA PHE A 317 16.38 -30.22 -9.55
C PHE A 317 17.01 -28.85 -9.79
N PHE A 318 17.99 -28.44 -8.98
CA PHE A 318 18.77 -27.23 -9.22
C PHE A 318 20.17 -27.59 -9.72
N LEU A 319 20.56 -27.03 -10.87
CA LEU A 319 21.79 -27.36 -11.59
C LEU A 319 22.72 -26.14 -11.70
N MET A 320 24.01 -26.41 -11.56
CA MET A 320 25.12 -25.52 -11.90
C MET A 320 25.32 -25.37 -13.41
N ARG A 321 25.87 -24.22 -13.82
CA ARG A 321 26.06 -23.73 -15.20
C ARG A 321 26.75 -24.67 -16.22
N THR A 322 27.32 -25.81 -15.82
CA THR A 322 28.22 -26.61 -16.68
C THR A 322 27.63 -27.83 -17.36
N SER A 323 26.36 -28.20 -17.11
CA SER A 323 25.77 -29.42 -17.70
C SER A 323 24.76 -29.09 -18.79
N ARG A 324 24.98 -29.53 -20.04
CA ARG A 324 24.00 -29.41 -21.13
C ARG A 324 22.96 -30.54 -21.03
N PRO A 325 21.66 -30.24 -20.85
CA PRO A 325 20.61 -31.25 -20.98
C PRO A 325 20.30 -31.53 -22.46
N THR A 326 20.20 -32.81 -22.81
CA THR A 326 19.80 -33.30 -24.14
C THR A 326 18.28 -33.26 -24.33
N ALA A 327 17.84 -33.17 -25.59
CA ALA A 327 16.47 -32.85 -26.03
C ALA A 327 15.34 -33.84 -25.65
N SER A 328 15.62 -34.87 -24.84
CA SER A 328 14.66 -35.88 -24.36
C SER A 328 14.80 -36.05 -22.84
N GLY A 329 14.50 -35.00 -22.08
CA GLY A 329 14.68 -34.95 -20.63
C GLY A 329 13.71 -33.97 -19.93
N PRO A 330 13.89 -33.72 -18.62
CA PRO A 330 13.02 -32.85 -17.83
C PRO A 330 12.93 -31.43 -18.39
N GLN A 331 11.88 -30.69 -17.99
CA GLN A 331 11.75 -29.28 -18.35
C GLN A 331 12.92 -28.47 -17.79
N VAL A 332 13.62 -27.71 -18.63
CA VAL A 332 14.76 -26.89 -18.21
C VAL A 332 14.31 -25.45 -18.02
N LEU A 333 14.41 -24.95 -16.80
CA LEU A 333 14.11 -23.58 -16.39
C LEU A 333 15.42 -22.84 -16.14
N ARG A 334 15.43 -21.52 -16.37
CA ARG A 334 16.59 -20.67 -16.08
C ARG A 334 16.28 -19.67 -14.97
N ALA A 335 17.23 -19.56 -14.04
CA ALA A 335 17.23 -18.65 -12.90
C ALA A 335 18.65 -18.05 -12.78
N ASP A 336 19.11 -17.46 -13.87
CA ASP A 336 20.51 -17.04 -13.99
C ASP A 336 20.86 -15.95 -12.98
N GLY A 337 22.06 -16.03 -12.42
CA GLY A 337 22.54 -15.07 -11.43
C GLY A 337 21.96 -15.26 -10.03
N LEU A 338 20.91 -16.07 -9.86
CA LEU A 338 20.36 -16.40 -8.53
C LEU A 338 21.14 -17.53 -7.88
N GLN A 339 21.39 -17.44 -6.57
CA GLN A 339 21.97 -18.53 -5.81
C GLN A 339 20.91 -19.59 -5.50
N VAL A 340 21.34 -20.84 -5.35
CA VAL A 340 20.44 -21.96 -4.99
C VAL A 340 19.75 -21.70 -3.65
N SER A 341 20.44 -21.14 -2.65
CA SER A 341 19.85 -20.81 -1.34
C SER A 341 18.69 -19.82 -1.42
N ASP A 342 18.77 -18.83 -2.31
CA ASP A 342 17.71 -17.84 -2.48
C ASP A 342 16.46 -18.45 -3.11
N LEU A 343 16.67 -19.36 -4.08
CA LEU A 343 15.60 -20.13 -4.70
C LEU A 343 14.98 -21.13 -3.73
N LEU A 344 15.78 -21.81 -2.89
CA LEU A 344 15.27 -22.70 -1.85
C LEU A 344 14.36 -21.93 -0.88
N ARG A 345 14.82 -20.78 -0.36
CA ARG A 345 14.05 -19.93 0.55
C ARG A 345 12.75 -19.43 -0.09
N ALA A 346 12.80 -19.13 -1.38
CA ALA A 346 11.63 -18.71 -2.14
C ALA A 346 10.61 -19.85 -2.31
N VAL A 347 11.08 -21.06 -2.63
CA VAL A 347 10.24 -22.22 -3.01
C VAL A 347 9.66 -22.93 -1.79
N ILE A 348 10.40 -23.03 -0.69
CA ILE A 348 10.02 -23.87 0.44
C ILE A 348 8.65 -23.55 1.08
N PRO A 349 8.15 -22.28 1.13
CA PRO A 349 6.81 -21.99 1.63
C PRO A 349 5.68 -22.53 0.74
N LEU A 350 5.99 -22.87 -0.51
CA LEU A 350 5.04 -23.36 -1.52
C LEU A 350 5.26 -24.84 -1.88
N PHE A 351 6.24 -25.49 -1.25
CA PHE A 351 6.73 -26.81 -1.64
C PHE A 351 6.87 -27.74 -0.43
N GLU A 352 5.93 -28.65 -0.26
CA GLU A 352 5.97 -29.68 0.79
C GLU A 352 6.98 -30.76 0.44
N LEU A 353 7.96 -30.98 1.31
CA LEU A 353 8.97 -32.02 1.15
C LEU A 353 8.39 -33.41 1.45
N ASP A 354 8.89 -34.43 0.74
CA ASP A 354 8.49 -35.83 0.94
C ASP A 354 8.87 -36.34 2.33
N SER A 355 7.90 -36.88 3.06
CA SER A 355 8.06 -37.43 4.40
C SER A 355 8.37 -38.94 4.43
N TYR A 356 8.20 -39.65 3.31
CA TYR A 356 8.39 -41.09 3.18
C TYR A 356 9.72 -41.49 2.53
N ALA A 357 10.39 -40.56 1.85
CA ALA A 357 11.70 -40.78 1.23
C ALA A 357 12.61 -39.56 1.43
N PRO A 358 13.94 -39.72 1.40
CA PRO A 358 14.88 -38.61 1.58
C PRO A 358 14.60 -37.47 0.60
N PRO A 359 14.09 -36.31 1.07
CA PRO A 359 13.55 -35.30 0.18
C PRO A 359 14.62 -34.35 -0.35
N LEU A 360 15.81 -34.33 0.27
CA LEU A 360 16.93 -33.48 -0.08
C LEU A 360 18.13 -34.36 -0.41
N VAL A 361 18.65 -34.22 -1.63
CA VAL A 361 19.79 -35.03 -2.09
C VAL A 361 20.85 -34.16 -2.74
N MET A 362 22.10 -34.33 -2.33
CA MET A 362 23.29 -33.69 -2.91
C MET A 362 24.28 -34.75 -3.41
N MET A 363 25.25 -34.35 -4.22
CA MET A 363 26.33 -35.25 -4.64
C MET A 363 27.32 -35.48 -3.49
N ALA A 364 27.80 -36.72 -3.35
CA ALA A 364 28.98 -37.04 -2.55
C ALA A 364 30.26 -36.56 -3.26
N ALA A 365 31.29 -36.19 -2.49
CA ALA A 365 32.61 -35.92 -3.06
C ALA A 365 33.23 -37.20 -3.61
N VAL A 366 33.89 -37.08 -4.76
CA VAL A 366 34.74 -38.13 -5.30
C VAL A 366 36.02 -38.21 -4.46
N GLU A 367 36.64 -39.37 -4.38
CA GLU A 367 37.92 -39.57 -3.71
C GLU A 367 38.96 -38.53 -4.16
N GLY A 368 39.57 -37.84 -3.21
CA GLY A 368 40.52 -36.73 -3.45
C GLY A 368 39.91 -35.32 -3.47
N ASP A 369 38.57 -35.18 -3.50
CA ASP A 369 37.91 -33.88 -3.39
C ASP A 369 37.48 -33.55 -1.96
N THR A 370 37.55 -32.26 -1.59
CA THR A 370 37.01 -31.75 -0.32
C THR A 370 35.74 -30.94 -0.58
N LEU A 371 34.71 -31.16 0.23
CA LEU A 371 33.45 -30.40 0.18
C LEU A 371 33.60 -29.07 0.91
N ASP A 372 32.98 -28.02 0.38
CA ASP A 372 32.81 -26.76 1.10
C ASP A 372 31.59 -26.88 2.05
N PRO A 373 31.79 -26.87 3.39
CA PRO A 373 30.70 -27.00 4.35
C PRO A 373 29.74 -25.80 4.32
N GLN A 374 30.17 -24.63 3.83
CA GLN A 374 29.34 -23.43 3.75
C GLN A 374 28.17 -23.59 2.76
N VAL A 375 28.33 -24.45 1.74
CA VAL A 375 27.27 -24.70 0.75
C VAL A 375 26.09 -25.41 1.38
N GLU A 376 26.34 -26.49 2.11
CA GLU A 376 25.29 -27.26 2.78
C GLU A 376 24.63 -26.43 3.89
N MET A 377 25.42 -25.68 4.66
CA MET A 377 24.90 -24.80 5.70
C MET A 377 23.94 -23.74 5.13
N ARG A 378 24.32 -23.04 4.04
CA ARG A 378 23.43 -22.06 3.36
C ARG A 378 22.12 -22.69 2.90
N TYR A 379 22.14 -23.94 2.44
CA TYR A 379 20.93 -24.62 1.96
C TYR A 379 20.03 -25.04 3.13
N ARG A 380 20.61 -25.56 4.22
CA ARG A 380 19.86 -25.86 5.46
C ARG A 380 19.25 -24.60 6.06
N ASP A 381 19.98 -23.49 6.11
CA ASP A 381 19.47 -22.20 6.59
C ASP A 381 18.31 -21.70 5.74
N ALA A 382 18.40 -21.85 4.41
CA ALA A 382 17.30 -21.51 3.50
C ALA A 382 16.05 -22.38 3.69
N LEU A 383 16.22 -23.61 4.18
CA LEU A 383 15.16 -24.59 4.42
C LEU A 383 14.65 -24.61 5.88
N SER A 384 15.26 -23.81 6.77
CA SER A 384 14.93 -23.72 8.19
C SER A 384 13.47 -23.47 8.58
N PRO A 385 12.59 -22.88 7.73
CA PRO A 385 11.16 -22.79 8.05
C PRO A 385 10.44 -24.15 8.14
N GLN A 386 11.00 -25.23 7.58
CA GLN A 386 10.49 -26.60 7.73
C GLN A 386 11.07 -27.19 9.03
N SER A 387 10.22 -27.44 10.03
CA SER A 387 10.66 -28.01 11.31
C SER A 387 10.08 -29.41 11.53
N PRO A 388 10.91 -30.45 11.70
CA PRO A 388 12.38 -30.46 11.57
C PRO A 388 12.83 -30.40 10.11
N CYS A 389 13.93 -29.68 9.82
CA CYS A 389 14.51 -29.63 8.49
C CYS A 389 15.05 -31.03 8.13
N PRO A 390 14.61 -31.65 7.02
CA PRO A 390 15.08 -32.98 6.65
C PRO A 390 16.59 -33.02 6.43
N ASP A 391 17.19 -34.18 6.65
CA ASP A 391 18.59 -34.39 6.36
C ASP A 391 18.88 -34.45 4.87
N ILE A 392 20.03 -33.88 4.50
CA ILE A 392 20.54 -33.94 3.14
C ILE A 392 21.31 -35.25 2.94
N VAL A 393 20.77 -36.12 2.10
CA VAL A 393 21.43 -37.38 1.75
C VAL A 393 22.41 -37.16 0.61
N ARG A 394 23.61 -37.73 0.73
CA ARG A 394 24.63 -37.68 -0.33
C ARG A 394 24.68 -38.99 -1.09
N ILE A 395 24.69 -38.91 -2.42
CA ILE A 395 24.79 -40.07 -3.32
C ILE A 395 25.92 -39.88 -4.33
N ASP A 396 26.41 -40.96 -4.91
CA ASP A 396 27.44 -40.88 -5.94
C ASP A 396 26.96 -40.09 -7.18
N ARG A 397 27.92 -39.57 -7.94
CA ARG A 397 27.65 -38.71 -9.09
C ARG A 397 26.77 -39.37 -10.16
N PHE A 398 26.91 -40.68 -10.40
CA PHE A 398 26.16 -41.37 -11.45
C PHE A 398 24.71 -41.60 -11.02
N ALA A 399 24.49 -42.03 -9.77
CA ALA A 399 23.14 -42.11 -9.20
C ALA A 399 22.46 -40.73 -9.14
N PHE A 400 23.23 -39.68 -8.87
CA PHE A 400 22.71 -38.31 -8.89
C PHE A 400 22.24 -37.89 -10.28
N TYR A 401 23.04 -38.13 -11.32
CA TYR A 401 22.65 -37.83 -12.70
C TYR A 401 21.45 -38.66 -13.15
N GLU A 402 21.36 -39.93 -12.79
CA GLU A 402 20.21 -40.77 -13.11
C GLU A 402 18.92 -40.24 -12.46
N ARG A 403 18.99 -39.79 -11.20
CA ARG A 403 17.85 -39.14 -10.54
C ARG A 403 17.48 -37.80 -11.16
N ALA A 404 18.47 -37.01 -11.56
CA ALA A 404 18.27 -35.73 -12.22
C ALA A 404 17.58 -35.88 -13.59
N GLN A 405 17.92 -36.91 -14.37
CA GLN A 405 17.25 -37.21 -15.65
C GLN A 405 15.76 -37.54 -15.49
N LYS A 406 15.36 -38.03 -14.31
CA LYS A 406 13.97 -38.36 -13.94
C LYS A 406 13.26 -37.22 -13.19
N ALA A 407 13.88 -36.04 -13.08
CA ALA A 407 13.28 -34.90 -12.41
C ALA A 407 12.08 -34.35 -13.21
N PHE A 408 11.19 -33.62 -12.55
CA PHE A 408 10.13 -32.89 -13.22
C PHE A 408 10.71 -31.69 -13.98
N ALA A 409 11.56 -30.91 -13.28
CA ALA A 409 12.23 -29.76 -13.86
C ALA A 409 13.67 -29.63 -13.36
N ILE A 410 14.53 -29.10 -14.22
CA ILE A 410 15.91 -28.70 -13.93
C ILE A 410 15.99 -27.19 -13.99
N VAL A 411 16.38 -26.54 -12.90
CA VAL A 411 16.56 -25.09 -12.81
C VAL A 411 18.05 -24.78 -12.87
N ILE A 412 18.49 -24.13 -13.94
CA ILE A 412 19.86 -23.66 -14.08
C ILE A 412 20.01 -22.35 -13.30
N THR A 413 20.97 -22.30 -12.38
CA THR A 413 21.17 -21.16 -11.46
C THR A 413 22.49 -20.44 -11.71
N GLY A 414 22.71 -19.32 -11.01
CA GLY A 414 23.99 -18.61 -10.95
C GLY A 414 25.02 -19.22 -9.99
N GLU A 415 24.67 -20.29 -9.27
CA GLU A 415 25.57 -20.96 -8.32
C GLU A 415 26.82 -21.49 -9.04
N ARG A 416 27.98 -21.32 -8.39
CA ARG A 416 29.29 -21.73 -8.90
C ARG A 416 30.05 -22.63 -7.92
N ALA A 417 29.50 -22.88 -6.73
CA ALA A 417 30.11 -23.74 -5.74
C ALA A 417 30.18 -25.20 -6.22
N LYS A 418 31.38 -25.78 -6.20
CA LYS A 418 31.58 -27.21 -6.52
C LYS A 418 30.70 -28.05 -5.60
N TYR A 419 30.03 -29.06 -6.16
CA TYR A 419 29.04 -29.89 -5.45
C TYR A 419 27.80 -29.14 -4.90
N GLY A 420 27.50 -27.92 -5.38
CA GLY A 420 26.30 -27.15 -4.99
C GLY A 420 24.98 -27.55 -5.65
N ASN A 421 24.92 -28.69 -6.33
CA ASN A 421 23.65 -29.17 -6.91
C ASN A 421 22.80 -29.86 -5.83
N ILE A 422 21.49 -29.59 -5.84
CA ILE A 422 20.54 -30.20 -4.92
C ILE A 422 19.28 -30.67 -5.66
N LEU A 423 18.79 -31.84 -5.27
CA LEU A 423 17.51 -32.42 -5.67
C LEU A 423 16.51 -32.26 -4.53
N LEU A 424 15.32 -31.77 -4.83
CA LEU A 424 14.17 -31.70 -3.94
C LEU A 424 13.11 -32.69 -4.40
N LYS A 425 12.55 -33.47 -3.47
CA LYS A 425 11.41 -34.34 -3.72
C LYS A 425 10.17 -33.78 -3.02
N LYS A 426 9.11 -33.53 -3.78
CA LYS A 426 7.80 -33.12 -3.26
C LYS A 426 7.10 -34.31 -2.63
N GLY A 427 6.53 -34.11 -1.45
CA GLY A 427 5.64 -35.06 -0.80
C GLY A 427 4.25 -35.13 -1.43
N VAL A 428 3.45 -36.02 -0.86
CA VAL A 428 2.01 -36.10 -1.12
C VAL A 428 1.32 -35.27 -0.04
N THR A 429 0.61 -34.22 -0.44
CA THR A 429 -0.28 -33.47 0.44
C THR A 429 -1.47 -34.39 0.78
N PRO A 430 -1.86 -34.56 2.06
CA PRO A 430 -3.07 -35.29 2.44
C PRO A 430 -4.34 -34.74 1.79
#